data_AF-A0AAD8AWP7-F1
#
_entry.id   AF-A0AAD8AWP7-F1
#
_cell.length_a   1.000
_cell.length_b   1.000
_cell.length_c   1.000
_cell.angle_alpha   90.00
_cell.angle_beta   90.00
_cell.angle_gamma   90.00
#
_symmetry.space_group_name_H-M   'P 1'
#
loop_
_entity.id
_entity.type
_entity.pdbx_description
1 polymer ?
#
loop_
_entity_poly.entity_id
_entity_poly.type
_entity_poly.pdbx_seq_one_letter_code
_entity_poly.pdbx_strand_id
1 'polypeptide(L)'
;KGQKTPQDLKLYMYLEPDEFIPILTQSKGVQIEIHEYGALPDPENKGISLLPGTQSNIALRLTKSIHMKRPYGDCMDMSDINTTNFYKLNYSYGIK
;
A
#
# COMPACT_ATOMS: atom_id res chain seq x y z
N LYS A 1 -1.62 -5.71 35.75
CA LYS A 1 -1.63 -4.93 34.48
C LYS A 1 -1.16 -5.87 33.37
N GLY A 2 -2.07 -6.38 32.55
CA GLY A 2 -1.74 -7.37 31.52
C GLY A 2 -0.92 -6.75 30.40
N GLN A 3 0.24 -7.34 30.12
CA GLN A 3 1.10 -6.96 29.00
C GLN A 3 0.40 -7.39 27.71
N LYS A 4 -0.11 -6.40 26.95
CA LYS A 4 -0.75 -6.64 25.65
C LYS A 4 0.34 -7.16 24.71
N THR A 5 0.21 -8.39 24.23
CA THR A 5 1.12 -8.93 23.20
C THR A 5 1.03 -8.04 21.95
N PRO A 6 2.15 -7.53 21.42
CA PRO A 6 2.13 -6.86 20.13
C PRO A 6 1.69 -7.89 19.08
N GLN A 7 0.61 -7.60 18.37
CA GLN A 7 0.18 -8.41 17.22
C GLN A 7 1.09 -8.02 16.06
N ASP A 8 2.12 -8.82 15.80
CA ASP A 8 2.99 -8.67 14.65
C ASP A 8 2.53 -9.56 13.49
N LEU A 9 2.80 -9.09 12.26
CA LEU A 9 2.54 -9.87 11.05
C LEU A 9 3.83 -10.60 10.66
N LYS A 10 3.80 -11.93 10.69
CA LYS A 10 4.88 -12.78 10.20
C LYS A 10 4.43 -13.51 8.94
N LEU A 11 5.13 -13.28 7.85
CA LEU A 11 4.88 -13.92 6.56
C LEU A 11 6.10 -14.75 6.17
N TYR A 12 5.85 -15.97 5.68
CA TYR A 12 6.83 -16.79 5.00
C TYR A 12 6.37 -16.91 3.55
N MET A 13 7.17 -16.38 2.63
CA MET A 13 6.82 -16.34 1.21
C MET A 13 7.74 -17.30 0.47
N TYR A 14 7.13 -18.16 -0.33
CA TYR A 14 7.84 -19.05 -1.25
C TYR A 14 7.75 -18.45 -2.65
N LEU A 15 8.89 -18.37 -3.33
CA LEU A 15 8.99 -17.86 -4.70
C LEU A 15 9.49 -19.00 -5.58
N GLU A 16 9.02 -19.02 -6.83
CA GLU A 16 9.47 -19.95 -7.86
C GLU A 16 10.16 -19.15 -8.98
N PRO A 17 11.43 -18.73 -8.78
CA PRO A 17 12.16 -17.86 -9.72
C PRO A 17 12.18 -18.37 -11.17
N ASP A 18 12.10 -19.67 -11.38
CA ASP A 18 12.21 -20.31 -12.68
C ASP A 18 10.91 -20.26 -13.49
N GLU A 19 9.77 -19.94 -12.85
CA GLU A 19 8.48 -19.77 -13.51
C GLU A 19 8.22 -18.33 -13.99
N PHE A 20 9.13 -17.39 -13.67
CA PHE A 20 9.00 -16.00 -14.10
C PHE A 20 9.24 -15.88 -15.62
N ILE A 21 8.31 -15.23 -16.32
CA ILE A 21 8.41 -14.99 -17.76
C ILE A 21 9.48 -13.91 -18.02
N PRO A 22 10.61 -14.22 -18.69
CA PRO A 22 11.75 -13.30 -18.81
C PRO A 22 11.46 -12.01 -19.59
N ILE A 23 10.52 -12.05 -20.53
CA ILE A 23 10.16 -10.88 -21.37
C ILE A 23 9.28 -9.88 -20.59
N LEU A 24 8.56 -10.36 -19.58
CA LEU A 24 7.60 -9.55 -18.81
C LEU A 24 8.15 -9.13 -17.44
N THR A 25 9.04 -9.92 -16.86
CA THR A 25 9.53 -9.69 -15.49
C THR A 25 10.95 -9.12 -15.51
N GLN A 26 11.11 -7.91 -14.99
CA GLN A 26 12.42 -7.25 -14.92
C GLN A 26 13.24 -7.64 -13.67
N SER A 27 12.59 -8.14 -12.62
CA SER A 27 13.24 -8.51 -11.36
C SER A 27 12.49 -9.64 -10.64
N LYS A 28 13.22 -10.51 -9.93
CA LYS A 28 12.64 -11.62 -9.15
C LYS A 28 12.64 -11.28 -7.66
N GLY A 29 11.46 -11.27 -7.05
CA GLY A 29 11.27 -10.93 -5.65
C GLY A 29 9.80 -10.71 -5.31
N VAL A 30 9.53 -10.09 -4.17
CA VAL A 30 8.17 -9.73 -3.75
C VAL A 30 8.06 -8.22 -3.62
N GLN A 31 6.94 -7.65 -4.06
CA GLN A 31 6.59 -6.27 -3.80
C GLN A 31 5.47 -6.22 -2.76
N ILE A 32 5.69 -5.53 -1.64
CA ILE A 32 4.72 -5.40 -0.55
C ILE A 32 4.37 -3.93 -0.36
N GLU A 33 3.08 -3.61 -0.36
CA GLU A 33 2.58 -2.29 0.02
C GLU A 33 1.78 -2.39 1.33
N ILE A 34 1.97 -1.41 2.21
CA ILE A 34 1.13 -1.23 3.40
C ILE A 34 0.20 -0.05 3.11
N HIS A 35 -1.10 -0.31 3.00
CA HIS A 35 -2.11 0.72 2.71
C HIS A 35 -3.26 0.69 3.72
N GLU A 36 -4.02 1.78 3.79
CA GLU A 36 -5.21 1.87 4.65
C GLU A 36 -6.34 0.97 4.11
N TYR A 37 -7.18 0.45 5.01
CA TYR A 37 -8.34 -0.33 4.62
C TYR A 37 -9.29 0.51 3.75
N GLY A 38 -9.71 -0.06 2.62
CA GLY A 38 -10.57 0.63 1.65
C GLY A 38 -9.83 1.60 0.74
N ALA A 39 -8.50 1.72 0.81
CA ALA A 39 -7.70 2.40 -0.22
C ALA A 39 -7.34 1.43 -1.36
N LEU A 40 -7.18 1.95 -2.57
CA LEU A 40 -6.68 1.17 -3.71
C LEU A 40 -5.18 0.91 -3.52
N PRO A 41 -4.72 -0.36 -3.53
CA PRO A 41 -3.30 -0.66 -3.54
C PRO A 41 -2.68 -0.27 -4.89
N ASP A 42 -1.50 0.30 -4.83
CA ASP A 42 -0.63 0.66 -5.94
C ASP A 42 0.80 0.17 -5.66
N PRO A 43 1.02 -1.16 -5.67
CA PRO A 43 2.31 -1.73 -5.32
C PRO A 43 3.40 -1.32 -6.31
N GLU A 44 3.06 -1.05 -7.57
CA GLU A 44 4.02 -0.63 -8.60
C GLU A 44 4.73 0.67 -8.19
N ASN A 45 3.99 1.67 -7.69
CA ASN A 45 4.55 2.97 -7.32
C ASN A 45 4.89 3.10 -5.82
N LYS A 46 4.17 2.41 -4.93
CA LYS A 46 4.29 2.56 -3.46
C LYS A 46 4.82 1.32 -2.74
N GLY A 47 4.98 0.22 -3.47
CA GLY A 47 5.44 -1.03 -2.91
C GLY A 47 6.92 -1.02 -2.54
N ILE A 48 7.24 -1.84 -1.55
CA ILE A 48 8.59 -2.10 -1.06
C ILE A 48 9.05 -3.42 -1.67
N SER A 49 10.17 -3.39 -2.40
CA SER A 49 10.78 -4.59 -2.96
C SER A 49 11.55 -5.37 -1.89
N LEU A 50 11.25 -6.66 -1.76
CA LEU A 50 11.93 -7.59 -0.86
C LEU A 50 12.67 -8.66 -1.65
N LEU A 51 13.90 -8.93 -1.23
CA LEU A 51 14.78 -9.91 -1.86
C LEU A 51 14.45 -11.34 -1.39
N PRO A 52 14.42 -12.32 -2.32
CA PRO A 52 14.32 -13.73 -1.96
C PRO A 52 15.54 -14.17 -1.13
N GLY A 53 15.35 -15.20 -0.30
CA GLY A 53 16.43 -15.77 0.53
C GLY A 53 16.88 -14.90 1.70
N THR A 54 16.21 -13.77 1.96
CA THR A 54 16.50 -12.89 3.09
C THR A 54 15.30 -12.76 4.02
N GLN A 55 15.57 -12.56 5.31
CA GLN A 55 14.56 -12.12 6.25
C GLN A 55 14.56 -10.59 6.30
N SER A 56 13.42 -9.99 5.96
CA SER A 56 13.22 -8.53 6.03
C SER A 56 12.31 -8.17 7.20
N ASN A 57 12.78 -7.31 8.11
CA ASN A 57 11.99 -6.79 9.23
C ASN A 57 11.54 -5.37 8.91
N ILE A 58 10.24 -5.14 8.75
CA ILE A 58 9.66 -3.84 8.39
C ILE A 58 9.01 -3.23 9.63
N ALA A 59 9.58 -2.14 10.14
CA ALA A 59 9.01 -1.36 11.23
C ALA A 59 8.11 -0.25 10.66
N LEU A 60 6.91 -0.09 11.22
CA LEU A 60 5.93 0.89 10.78
C LEU A 60 5.76 2.01 11.80
N ARG A 61 5.64 3.25 11.31
CA ARG A 61 5.21 4.42 12.08
C ARG A 61 4.01 5.06 11.41
N LEU A 62 2.86 5.00 12.05
CA LEU A 62 1.66 5.65 11.55
C LEU A 62 1.78 7.17 11.68
N THR A 63 1.63 7.88 10.56
CA THR A 63 1.54 9.34 10.52
C THR A 63 0.26 9.72 9.81
N LYS A 64 -0.55 10.60 10.41
CA LYS A 64 -1.81 11.08 9.85
C LYS A 64 -1.76 12.59 9.70
N SER A 65 -1.99 13.09 8.50
CA SER A 65 -2.23 14.51 8.24
C SER A 65 -3.71 14.73 7.92
N ILE A 66 -4.23 15.89 8.32
CA ILE A 66 -5.59 16.33 8.01
C ILE A 66 -5.44 17.76 7.51
N HIS A 67 -5.95 18.04 6.32
CA HIS A 67 -5.88 19.35 5.68
C HIS A 67 -7.28 19.95 5.58
N MET A 68 -7.36 21.29 5.68
CA MET A 68 -8.62 22.01 5.56
C MET A 68 -9.00 22.21 4.08
N LYS A 69 -10.30 22.19 3.79
CA LYS A 69 -10.87 22.58 2.49
C LYS A 69 -10.88 24.11 2.31
N ARG A 70 -11.45 24.58 1.20
CA ARG A 70 -11.63 26.01 0.92
C ARG A 70 -12.42 26.67 2.05
N PRO A 71 -12.05 27.91 2.46
CA PRO A 71 -11.06 28.80 1.83
C PRO A 71 -9.60 28.59 2.25
N TYR A 72 -9.30 27.64 3.15
CA TYR A 72 -7.97 27.50 3.77
C TYR A 72 -7.03 26.55 3.01
N GLY A 73 -7.57 25.74 2.11
CA GLY A 73 -6.82 24.85 1.23
C GLY A 73 -7.68 24.40 0.05
N ASP A 74 -7.08 23.69 -0.91
CA ASP A 74 -7.79 23.18 -2.10
C ASP A 74 -8.03 21.65 -2.01
N CYS A 75 -8.10 21.12 -0.80
CA CYS A 75 -8.44 19.71 -0.58
C CYS A 75 -9.90 19.44 -0.97
N MET A 76 -10.11 18.34 -1.67
CA MET A 76 -11.41 17.82 -2.10
C MET A 76 -11.64 16.45 -1.50
N ASP A 77 -12.89 16.16 -1.15
CA ASP A 77 -13.33 14.82 -0.77
C ASP A 77 -14.08 14.16 -1.93
N MET A 78 -14.43 12.88 -1.75
CA MET A 78 -15.21 12.11 -2.73
C MET A 78 -16.56 12.76 -3.09
N SER A 79 -17.16 13.52 -2.19
CA SER A 79 -18.40 14.28 -2.46
C SER A 79 -18.22 15.43 -3.45
N ASP A 80 -16.99 15.93 -3.59
CA ASP A 80 -16.69 17.12 -4.39
C ASP A 80 -16.35 16.76 -5.84
N ILE A 81 -16.30 15.46 -6.16
CA ILE A 81 -15.82 14.93 -7.43
C ILE A 81 -16.98 14.31 -8.22
N ASN A 82 -17.25 14.86 -9.40
CA ASN A 82 -18.27 14.37 -10.33
C ASN A 82 -17.76 13.24 -11.24
N THR A 83 -17.01 12.28 -10.70
CA THR A 83 -16.56 11.09 -11.45
C THR A 83 -17.07 9.83 -10.79
N THR A 84 -17.35 8.81 -11.61
CA THR A 84 -17.77 7.51 -11.12
C THR A 84 -16.57 6.79 -10.52
N ASN A 85 -16.62 6.49 -9.24
CA ASN A 85 -15.63 5.62 -8.60
C ASN A 85 -15.94 4.15 -8.94
N PHE A 86 -15.29 3.62 -9.97
CA PHE A 86 -15.45 2.24 -10.41
C PHE A 86 -14.99 1.21 -9.36
N TYR A 87 -14.02 1.57 -8.53
CA TYR A 87 -13.44 0.67 -7.53
C TYR A 87 -14.25 0.63 -6.22
N LYS A 88 -15.17 1.58 -5.99
CA LYS A 88 -15.94 1.74 -4.74
C LYS A 88 -15.04 1.83 -3.50
N LEU A 89 -13.85 2.41 -3.66
CA LEU A 89 -12.84 2.59 -2.62
C LEU A 89 -12.83 4.02 -2.09
N ASN A 90 -12.18 4.26 -0.96
CA ASN A 90 -11.96 5.60 -0.44
C ASN A 90 -11.20 6.45 -1.47
N TYR A 91 -11.60 7.72 -1.59
CA TYR A 91 -10.92 8.65 -2.47
C TYR A 91 -9.45 8.82 -2.05
N SER A 92 -8.55 8.62 -3.01
CA SER A 92 -7.13 8.90 -2.84
C SER A 92 -6.60 9.55 -4.11
N TYR A 93 -5.62 10.44 -3.93
CA TYR A 93 -4.92 11.06 -5.05
C TYR A 93 -4.19 9.96 -5.84
N GLY A 94 -4.61 9.72 -7.08
CA GLY A 94 -4.08 8.64 -7.93
C GLY A 94 -5.15 7.74 -8.55
N ILE A 95 -6.40 7.77 -8.06
CA ILE A 95 -7.53 7.16 -8.77
C ILE A 95 -7.89 8.09 -9.93
N LYS A 96 -7.42 7.77 -11.14
CA LYS A 96 -7.86 8.41 -12.39
C LYS A 96 -9.14 7.76 -12.91
#